data_AF-A0A3D8TPV7-F1
#
_entry.id   AF-A0A3D8TPV7-F1
#
_cell.length_a   1.000
_cell.length_b   1.000
_cell.length_c   1.000
_cell.angle_alpha   90.00
_cell.angle_beta   90.00
_cell.angle_gamma   90.00
#
_symmetry.space_group_name_H-M   'P 1'
#
loop_
_entity.id
_entity.type
_entity.pdbx_description
1 polymer ?
#
loop_
_entity_poly.entity_id
_entity_poly.type
_entity_poly.pdbx_seq_one_letter_code
_entity_poly.pdbx_strand_id
1 'polypeptide(L)'
;MKIGIKRNTGAVGGMAKISVKMNQEKVASLKNNEEREFEVSGPTQISANQWYMGSKVVEAKPGDKLEVKVNPLMIPCLILFVLFLISFSLRIGIVTVIAFLGILAIFVFCIKNYLIVKKIAPKE
;
A
#
# COMPACT_ATOMS: atom_id res chain seq x y z
N MET A 1 15.06 -17.57 -13.39
CA MET A 1 13.58 -17.50 -13.47
C MET A 1 13.15 -16.10 -13.03
N LYS A 2 11.93 -15.65 -13.35
CA LYS A 2 11.52 -14.26 -13.13
C LYS A 2 10.20 -14.15 -12.38
N ILE A 3 10.04 -13.07 -11.62
CA ILE A 3 8.75 -12.64 -11.04
C ILE A 3 8.40 -11.28 -11.64
N GLY A 4 7.17 -11.17 -12.17
CA GLY A 4 6.65 -9.91 -12.68
C GLY A 4 5.94 -9.15 -11.57
N ILE A 5 6.27 -7.87 -11.38
CA ILE A 5 5.59 -7.00 -10.41
C ILE A 5 5.07 -5.79 -11.13
N LYS A 6 3.75 -5.64 -11.14
CA LYS A 6 3.02 -4.53 -11.72
C LYS A 6 2.45 -3.64 -10.65
N ARG A 7 2.62 -2.33 -10.80
CA ARG A 7 1.94 -1.35 -9.96
C ARG A 7 0.62 -0.94 -10.60
N ASN A 8 -0.48 -1.08 -9.86
CA ASN A 8 -1.79 -0.57 -10.23
C ASN A 8 -2.46 0.14 -9.03
N THR A 9 -1.99 1.34 -8.73
CA THR A 9 -2.47 2.13 -7.58
C THR A 9 -3.61 3.10 -7.92
N GLY A 10 -4.07 3.11 -9.16
CA GLY A 10 -5.09 4.05 -9.65
C GLY A 10 -4.67 5.53 -9.48
N ALA A 11 -5.65 6.44 -9.56
CA ALA A 11 -5.43 7.88 -9.38
C ALA A 11 -5.05 8.25 -7.93
N VAL A 12 -5.60 7.52 -6.95
CA VAL A 12 -5.44 7.83 -5.51
C VAL A 12 -4.01 7.60 -5.01
N GLY A 13 -3.32 6.57 -5.52
CA GLY A 13 -1.93 6.28 -5.15
C GLY A 13 -0.90 6.70 -6.19
N GLY A 14 -1.30 7.28 -7.34
CA GLY A 14 -0.43 7.47 -8.51
C GLY A 14 0.68 8.51 -8.37
N MET A 15 0.61 9.40 -7.37
CA MET A 15 1.49 10.58 -7.27
C MET A 15 2.91 10.26 -6.75
N ALA A 16 3.08 9.27 -5.87
CA ALA A 16 4.39 8.92 -5.31
C ALA A 16 4.93 7.61 -5.92
N LYS A 17 6.24 7.39 -5.91
CA LYS A 17 6.83 6.09 -6.31
C LYS A 17 6.65 5.06 -5.19
N ILE A 18 6.33 3.81 -5.53
CA ILE A 18 6.39 2.71 -4.56
C ILE A 18 7.78 2.10 -4.60
N SER A 19 8.31 1.71 -3.45
CA SER A 19 9.52 0.91 -3.36
C SER A 19 9.13 -0.55 -3.18
N VAL A 20 9.68 -1.41 -4.02
CA VAL A 20 9.50 -2.86 -3.93
C VAL A 20 10.68 -3.42 -3.14
N LYS A 21 10.37 -4.27 -2.17
CA LYS A 21 11.34 -4.97 -1.34
C LYS A 21 11.25 -6.47 -1.55
N MET A 22 12.41 -7.10 -1.74
CA MET A 22 12.58 -8.54 -1.80
C MET A 22 13.46 -8.97 -0.63
N ASN A 23 13.00 -9.94 0.18
CA ASN A 23 13.71 -10.36 1.39
C ASN A 23 14.13 -9.16 2.27
N GLN A 24 13.22 -8.19 2.42
CA GLN A 24 13.41 -6.93 3.17
C GLN A 24 14.36 -5.90 2.54
N GLU A 25 15.08 -6.25 1.49
CA GLU A 25 15.96 -5.32 0.74
C GLU A 25 15.21 -4.61 -0.37
N LYS A 26 15.44 -3.30 -0.52
CA LYS A 26 14.83 -2.51 -1.59
C LYS A 26 15.53 -2.82 -2.91
N VAL A 27 14.81 -3.43 -3.83
CA VAL A 27 15.34 -3.82 -5.15
C VAL A 27 14.98 -2.81 -6.25
N ALA A 28 13.86 -2.11 -6.12
CA ALA A 28 13.43 -1.15 -7.14
C ALA A 28 12.41 -0.13 -6.60
N SER A 29 12.17 0.89 -7.42
CA SER A 29 11.03 1.79 -7.27
C SER A 29 10.20 1.82 -8.54
N LEU A 30 8.90 1.58 -8.42
CA LEU A 30 7.94 1.54 -9.53
C LEU A 30 7.08 2.81 -9.57
N LYS A 31 6.99 3.45 -10.74
CA LYS A 31 6.00 4.50 -11.04
C LYS A 31 4.62 3.88 -11.28
N ASN A 32 3.59 4.72 -11.28
CA ASN A 32 2.22 4.25 -11.52
C ASN A 32 2.12 3.56 -12.89
N ASN A 33 1.43 2.42 -12.96
CA ASN A 33 1.32 1.55 -14.13
C ASN A 33 2.64 0.96 -14.66
N GLU A 34 3.75 1.10 -13.93
CA GLU A 34 5.02 0.46 -14.29
C GLU A 34 4.98 -1.02 -13.91
N GLU A 35 5.49 -1.86 -14.80
CA GLU A 35 5.71 -3.28 -14.60
C GLU A 35 7.19 -3.56 -14.74
N ARG A 36 7.76 -4.33 -13.81
CA ARG A 36 9.13 -4.81 -13.90
C ARG A 36 9.22 -6.27 -13.56
N GLU A 37 10.14 -6.94 -14.25
CA GLU A 37 10.53 -8.29 -13.95
C GLU A 37 11.80 -8.29 -13.11
N PHE A 38 11.85 -9.20 -12.15
CA PHE A 38 13.01 -9.40 -11.29
C PHE A 38 13.45 -10.85 -11.38
N GLU A 39 14.75 -11.05 -11.51
CA GLU A 39 15.34 -12.37 -11.48
C GLU A 39 15.40 -12.88 -10.04
N VAL A 40 14.92 -14.11 -9.83
CA VAL A 40 14.89 -14.77 -8.53
C VAL A 40 15.31 -16.23 -8.68
N SER A 41 16.10 -16.69 -7.71
CA SER A 41 16.61 -18.06 -7.64
C SER A 41 15.66 -19.02 -6.92
N GLY A 42 14.66 -18.51 -6.18
CA GLY A 42 13.76 -19.33 -5.35
C GLY A 42 12.58 -18.57 -4.75
N PRO A 43 11.86 -19.18 -3.78
CA PRO A 43 10.77 -18.53 -3.06
C PRO A 43 11.29 -17.28 -2.35
N THR A 44 10.64 -16.14 -2.60
CA THR A 44 11.13 -14.84 -2.13
C THR A 44 9.99 -14.08 -1.46
N GLN A 45 10.31 -13.42 -0.34
CA GLN A 45 9.37 -12.55 0.36
C GLN A 45 9.28 -11.21 -0.35
N ILE A 46 8.08 -10.84 -0.80
CA ILE A 46 7.83 -9.59 -1.50
C ILE A 46 6.96 -8.68 -0.63
N SER A 47 7.39 -7.43 -0.49
CA SER A 47 6.59 -6.36 0.09
C SER A 47 6.79 -5.08 -0.70
N ALA A 48 5.84 -4.16 -0.59
CA ALA A 48 5.93 -2.85 -1.20
C ALA A 48 5.68 -1.78 -0.15
N ASN A 49 6.37 -0.65 -0.24
CA ASN A 49 6.10 0.51 0.59
C ASN A 49 6.09 1.81 -0.21
N GLN A 50 5.19 2.70 0.14
CA GLN A 50 5.14 4.08 -0.31
C GLN A 50 5.43 4.95 0.90
N TRP A 51 6.63 5.55 0.94
CA TRP A 51 7.15 6.24 2.13
C TRP A 51 7.10 5.32 3.37
N TYR A 52 6.40 5.73 4.43
CA TYR A 52 6.21 4.97 5.67
C TYR A 52 5.05 3.97 5.61
N MET A 53 4.29 3.96 4.51
CA MET A 53 3.08 3.15 4.36
C MET A 53 3.39 1.88 3.56
N GLY A 54 3.36 0.74 4.23
CA GLY A 54 3.76 -0.56 3.68
C GLY A 54 2.60 -1.45 3.25
N SER A 55 2.97 -2.60 2.69
CA SER A 55 2.12 -3.77 2.51
C SER A 55 2.48 -4.86 3.51
N LYS A 56 1.59 -5.84 3.64
CA LYS A 56 1.97 -7.14 4.18
C LYS A 56 3.01 -7.82 3.29
N VAL A 57 3.82 -8.66 3.89
CA VAL A 57 4.77 -9.53 3.19
C VAL A 57 3.99 -10.69 2.56
N VAL A 58 4.27 -10.97 1.29
CA VAL A 58 3.68 -12.07 0.54
C VAL A 58 4.80 -12.93 -0.03
N GLU A 59 4.67 -14.24 0.09
CA GLU A 59 5.62 -15.18 -0.51
C GLU A 59 5.29 -15.41 -1.99
N ALA A 60 6.29 -15.18 -2.84
CA ALA A 60 6.17 -15.32 -4.28
C ALA A 60 7.14 -16.38 -4.80
N LYS A 61 6.66 -17.17 -5.75
CA LYS A 61 7.45 -18.22 -6.40
C LYS A 61 7.91 -17.74 -7.78
N PRO A 62 9.00 -18.29 -8.31
CA PRO A 62 9.42 -17.99 -9.67
C PRO A 62 8.29 -18.28 -10.67
N GLY A 63 8.02 -17.35 -11.59
CA GLY A 63 6.88 -17.41 -12.52
C GLY A 63 5.63 -16.67 -12.06
N ASP A 64 5.53 -16.28 -10.78
CA ASP A 64 4.38 -15.50 -10.29
C ASP A 64 4.36 -14.09 -10.91
N LYS A 65 3.15 -13.61 -11.21
CA LYS A 65 2.89 -12.19 -11.48
C LYS A 65 2.16 -11.58 -10.28
N LEU A 66 2.65 -10.45 -9.81
CA LEU A 66 2.12 -9.73 -8.66
C LEU A 66 1.62 -8.35 -9.06
N GLU A 67 0.49 -7.95 -8.49
CA GLU A 67 -0.04 -6.60 -8.56
C GLU A 67 0.08 -5.91 -7.21
N VAL A 68 0.58 -4.68 -7.21
CA VAL A 68 0.53 -3.80 -6.05
C VAL A 68 -0.61 -2.80 -6.23
N LYS A 69 -1.60 -2.84 -5.32
CA LYS A 69 -2.75 -1.92 -5.28
C LYS A 69 -2.84 -1.17 -3.96
N VAL A 70 -3.53 -0.04 -3.97
CA VAL A 70 -3.93 0.65 -2.73
C VAL A 70 -5.05 -0.14 -2.05
N ASN A 71 -4.99 -0.26 -0.73
CA ASN A 71 -6.05 -0.88 0.03
C ASN A 71 -7.34 -0.01 -0.01
N PRO A 72 -8.49 -0.53 -0.47
CA PRO A 72 -9.74 0.24 -0.49
C PRO A 72 -10.20 0.67 0.90
N LEU A 73 -9.74 0.01 1.97
CA LEU A 73 -9.96 0.45 3.36
C LEU A 73 -9.34 1.82 3.66
N MET A 74 -8.51 2.37 2.77
CA MET A 74 -7.99 3.74 2.91
C MET A 74 -9.02 4.81 2.57
N ILE A 75 -10.07 4.50 1.79
CA ILE A 75 -11.14 5.45 1.45
C ILE A 75 -11.89 5.95 2.70
N PRO A 76 -12.39 5.10 3.61
CA PRO A 76 -13.04 5.57 4.83
C PRO A 76 -12.11 6.34 5.76
N CYS A 77 -10.79 6.15 5.70
CA CYS A 77 -9.85 6.98 6.45
C CYS A 77 -9.91 8.46 6.01
N LEU A 78 -10.07 8.70 4.70
CA LEU A 78 -10.18 10.05 4.17
C LEU A 78 -11.48 10.73 4.64
N ILE A 79 -12.57 9.96 4.74
CA ILE A 79 -13.85 10.43 5.27
C ILE A 79 -13.72 10.81 6.76
N LEU A 80 -13.09 9.96 7.57
CA LEU A 80 -12.85 10.23 9.00
C LEU A 80 -12.00 11.48 9.21
N PHE A 81 -11.00 11.71 8.35
CA PHE A 81 -10.20 12.92 8.39
C PHE A 81 -11.02 14.18 8.09
N VAL A 82 -11.91 14.13 7.09
CA VAL A 82 -12.83 15.25 6.80
C VAL A 82 -13.78 15.51 7.96
N LEU A 83 -14.35 14.47 8.58
CA LEU A 83 -15.21 14.61 9.76
C LEU A 83 -14.48 15.23 10.96
N PHE A 84 -13.20 14.88 11.15
CA PHE A 84 -12.35 15.51 12.15
C PHE A 84 -12.19 17.02 11.87
N LEU A 85 -11.89 17.42 10.63
CA LEU A 85 -11.73 18.84 10.26
C LEU A 85 -13.01 19.65 10.49
N ILE A 86 -14.18 19.07 10.16
CA ILE A 86 -15.49 19.69 10.40
C ILE A 86 -15.73 19.84 11.91
N SER A 87 -15.52 18.78 12.68
CA SER A 87 -15.74 18.77 14.14
C SER A 87 -14.83 19.74 14.87
N PHE A 88 -13.57 19.83 14.42
CA PHE A 88 -12.58 20.78 14.91
C PHE A 88 -13.00 22.22 14.61
N SER A 89 -13.46 22.50 13.39
CA SER A 89 -13.94 23.83 12.98
C SER A 89 -15.17 24.28 13.78
N LEU A 90 -16.08 23.35 14.09
CA LEU A 90 -17.27 23.61 14.91
C LEU A 90 -16.98 23.64 16.43
N ARG A 91 -15.71 23.45 16.84
CA ARG A 91 -15.25 23.42 18.24
C ARG A 91 -15.99 22.40 19.13
N ILE A 92 -16.40 21.27 18.55
CA ILE A 92 -17.04 20.19 19.30
C ILE A 92 -15.92 19.35 19.96
N GLY A 93 -15.51 19.74 21.16
CA GLY A 93 -14.30 19.23 21.81
C GLY A 93 -14.27 17.70 21.96
N ILE A 94 -15.35 17.10 22.45
CA ILE A 94 -15.42 15.64 22.70
C ILE A 94 -15.26 14.85 21.40
N VAL A 95 -16.01 15.23 20.37
CA VAL A 95 -15.96 14.56 19.05
C VAL A 95 -14.59 14.70 18.41
N THR A 96 -13.97 15.89 18.56
CA THR A 96 -12.62 16.17 18.05
C THR A 96 -11.58 15.23 18.67
N VAL A 97 -11.63 15.02 19.99
CA VAL A 97 -10.68 14.13 20.69
C VAL A 97 -10.87 12.68 20.25
N ILE A 98 -12.10 12.19 20.16
CA ILE A 98 -12.40 10.81 19.71
C ILE A 98 -11.92 10.61 18.27
N ALA A 99 -12.22 11.56 17.39
CA ALA A 99 -11.80 11.49 15.99
C ALA A 99 -10.27 11.54 15.84
N PHE A 100 -9.57 12.34 16.67
CA PHE A 100 -8.11 12.37 16.68
C PHE A 100 -7.49 11.01 17.08
N LEU A 101 -8.01 10.38 18.13
CA LEU A 101 -7.57 9.03 18.53
C LEU A 101 -7.84 7.98 17.43
N GLY A 102 -8.98 8.09 16.75
CA GLY A 102 -9.30 7.25 15.60
C GLY A 102 -8.29 7.41 14.45
N ILE A 103 -7.92 8.65 14.11
CA ILE A 103 -6.92 8.93 13.07
C ILE A 103 -5.56 8.32 13.44
N LEU A 104 -5.12 8.45 14.70
CA LEU A 104 -3.87 7.84 15.16
C LEU A 104 -3.88 6.31 15.01
N ALA A 105 -4.96 5.66 15.42
CA ALA A 105 -5.11 4.20 15.27
C ALA A 105 -5.05 3.78 13.80
N ILE A 106 -5.70 4.54 12.91
CA ILE A 106 -5.67 4.26 11.47
C ILE A 106 -4.28 4.51 10.90
N PHE A 107 -3.57 5.55 11.33
CA PHE A 107 -2.22 5.81 10.87
C PHE A 107 -1.29 4.62 11.17
N VAL A 108 -1.36 4.06 12.38
CA VAL A 108 -0.63 2.84 12.76
C VAL A 108 -1.04 1.66 11.90
N PHE A 109 -2.34 1.51 11.60
CA PHE A 109 -2.84 0.46 10.71
C PHE A 109 -2.30 0.61 9.27
N CYS A 110 -2.22 1.84 8.74
CA CYS A 110 -1.73 2.17 7.41
C CYS A 110 -0.25 1.81 7.22
N ILE A 111 0.58 1.91 8.26
CA ILE A 111 2.01 1.53 8.19
C ILE A 111 2.17 0.10 7.65
N LYS A 112 1.24 -0.81 7.95
CA LYS A 112 1.32 -2.22 7.53
C LYS A 112 0.32 -2.61 6.43
N ASN A 113 -0.74 -1.84 6.22
CA ASN A 113 -1.89 -2.25 5.40
C ASN A 113 -2.27 -1.27 4.29
N TYR A 114 -1.46 -0.25 4.03
CA TYR A 114 -1.77 0.74 3.00
C TYR A 114 -1.75 0.14 1.58
N LEU A 115 -0.78 -0.73 1.31
CA LEU A 115 -0.64 -1.43 0.03
C LEU A 115 -1.04 -2.90 0.16
N ILE A 116 -1.61 -3.44 -0.90
CA ILE A 116 -1.92 -4.86 -1.04
C ILE A 116 -1.14 -5.40 -2.23
N VAL A 117 -0.35 -6.45 -1.98
CA VAL A 117 0.30 -7.25 -3.02
C VAL A 117 -0.59 -8.46 -3.29
N LYS A 118 -1.13 -8.58 -4.51
CA LYS A 118 -1.97 -9.71 -4.93
C LYS A 118 -1.28 -10.50 -6.04
N LYS A 119 -1.39 -11.82 -6.02
CA LYS A 119 -1.02 -12.65 -7.17
C LYS A 119 -2.07 -12.47 -8.27
N ILE A 120 -1.62 -12.29 -9.50
CA ILE A 120 -2.46 -12.23 -10.69
C ILE A 120 -2.15 -13.47 -11.51
N ALA A 121 -3.19 -14.23 -11.87
CA ALA A 121 -3.03 -15.21 -12.94
C ALA A 121 -2.73 -14.47 -14.24
N PRO A 122 -1.88 -15.02 -15.14
CA PRO A 122 -1.79 -14.49 -16.49
C PRO A 122 -3.19 -14.49 -17.10
N LYS A 123 -3.63 -13.33 -17.62
CA LYS A 123 -4.79 -13.31 -18.52
C LYS A 123 -4.34 -14.03 -19.79
N GLU A 124 -4.96 -15.18 -20.05
CA GLU A 124 -4.95 -15.85 -21.36
C GLU A 124 -5.55 -14.93 -22.43
#